data_AF-M1MNN6-F1
#
_entry.id   AF-M1MNN6-F1
#
_cell.length_a   1.000
_cell.length_b   1.000
_cell.length_c   1.000
_cell.angle_alpha   90.00
_cell.angle_beta   90.00
_cell.angle_gamma   90.00
#
_symmetry.space_group_name_H-M   'P 1'
#
loop_
_entity.id
_entity.type
_entity.pdbx_description
1 polymer ?
#
loop_
_entity_poly.entity_id
_entity_poly.type
_entity_poly.pdbx_seq_one_letter_code
_entity_poly.pdbx_strand_id
1 'polypeptide(L)'
;MKYEKLYKIIEQLPFDEKVQICEDQNTSIYVIRPSKLSKRFKDYDVNKNFQIYIKEGKREFKPNHLRVMIDLNLRVRSRKDLKLELLKVFDGIFYGENPEKVIKTIENEKFDHYLNSIKITATLSQLFLIEQEYSYNKESKFEPKTLFYQGWIREFIDSPKEIDNLCMSVCSFRPPTAKYTNKENKKSKKYDDSLTELWYIEE
;
A
#
# COMPACT_ATOMS: atom_id res chain seq x y z
N MET A 1 12.24 2.53 -6.81
CA MET A 1 11.85 3.47 -7.90
C MET A 1 10.89 4.54 -7.38
N LYS A 2 11.04 5.83 -7.74
CA LYS A 2 10.11 6.91 -7.34
C LYS A 2 8.68 6.74 -7.89
N TYR A 3 7.68 7.26 -7.17
CA TYR A 3 6.26 7.21 -7.52
C TYR A 3 5.97 7.67 -8.95
N GLU A 4 6.38 8.88 -9.35
CA GLU A 4 6.08 9.44 -10.67
C GLU A 4 6.60 8.57 -11.83
N LYS A 5 7.79 7.98 -11.65
CA LYS A 5 8.40 7.11 -12.67
C LYS A 5 7.60 5.81 -12.78
N LEU A 6 7.21 5.22 -11.66
CA LEU A 6 6.39 4.01 -11.66
C LEU A 6 5.00 4.29 -12.23
N TYR A 7 4.39 5.42 -11.87
CA TYR A 7 3.10 5.85 -12.40
C TYR A 7 3.14 5.96 -13.93
N LYS A 8 4.18 6.57 -14.51
CA LYS A 8 4.36 6.64 -15.97
C LYS A 8 4.49 5.26 -16.62
N ILE A 9 5.20 4.32 -15.99
CA ILE A 9 5.29 2.93 -16.47
C ILE A 9 3.89 2.29 -16.50
N ILE A 10 3.09 2.48 -15.44
CA ILE A 10 1.72 1.95 -15.36
C ILE A 10 0.80 2.61 -16.40
N GLU A 11 0.91 3.91 -16.60
CA GLU A 11 0.13 4.65 -17.60
C GLU A 11 0.41 4.18 -19.03
N GLN A 12 1.68 3.90 -19.34
CA GLN A 12 2.15 3.44 -20.64
C GLN A 12 2.14 1.91 -20.81
N LEU A 13 1.62 1.17 -19.84
CA LEU A 13 1.67 -0.29 -19.81
C LEU A 13 0.95 -0.89 -21.04
N PRO A 14 1.65 -1.64 -21.91
CA PRO A 14 1.02 -2.32 -23.04
C PRO A 14 0.04 -3.41 -22.57
N PHE A 15 -0.93 -3.72 -23.44
CA PHE A 15 -1.89 -4.78 -23.17
C PHE A 15 -1.24 -6.16 -23.22
N ASP A 16 -1.63 -7.02 -22.29
CA ASP A 16 -1.26 -8.44 -22.17
C ASP A 16 0.24 -8.73 -22.00
N GLU A 17 1.06 -7.71 -21.79
CA GLU A 17 2.49 -7.85 -21.54
C GLU A 17 2.83 -7.82 -20.04
N LYS A 18 3.73 -8.72 -19.62
CA LYS A 18 4.28 -8.76 -18.26
C LYS A 18 5.43 -7.76 -18.14
N VAL A 19 5.24 -6.72 -17.34
CA VAL A 19 6.32 -5.77 -17.00
C VAL A 19 6.77 -6.00 -15.57
N GLN A 20 8.01 -6.45 -15.39
CA GLN A 20 8.62 -6.66 -14.07
C GLN A 20 8.94 -5.32 -13.41
N ILE A 21 8.54 -5.16 -12.15
CA ILE A 21 8.68 -3.91 -11.38
C ILE A 21 9.77 -4.03 -10.32
N CYS A 22 9.82 -5.17 -9.63
CA CYS A 22 10.80 -5.43 -8.58
C CYS A 22 11.09 -6.92 -8.51
N GLU A 23 12.32 -7.25 -8.13
CA GLU A 23 12.74 -8.59 -7.78
C GLU A 23 13.61 -8.52 -6.52
N ASP A 24 13.39 -9.47 -5.64
CA ASP A 24 14.15 -9.63 -4.41
C ASP A 24 14.14 -11.10 -3.98
N GLN A 25 15.33 -11.69 -3.90
CA GLN A 25 15.51 -13.11 -3.61
C GLN A 25 14.70 -13.99 -4.59
N ASN A 26 13.82 -14.85 -4.07
CA ASN A 26 12.94 -15.74 -4.86
C ASN A 26 11.54 -15.13 -5.11
N THR A 27 11.39 -13.82 -4.89
CA THR A 27 10.12 -13.11 -5.04
C THR A 27 10.24 -12.01 -6.10
N SER A 28 9.31 -11.98 -7.05
CA SER A 28 9.21 -10.88 -8.01
C SER A 28 7.79 -10.31 -8.08
N ILE A 29 7.72 -9.01 -8.38
CA ILE A 29 6.48 -8.28 -8.64
C ILE A 29 6.50 -7.87 -10.10
N TYR A 30 5.40 -8.13 -10.79
CA TYR A 30 5.17 -7.63 -12.13
C TYR A 30 3.72 -7.17 -12.28
N VAL A 31 3.47 -6.40 -13.33
CA VAL A 31 2.14 -5.88 -13.68
C VAL A 31 1.74 -6.30 -15.09
N ILE A 32 0.43 -6.41 -15.31
CA ILE A 32 -0.16 -6.68 -16.63
C ILE A 32 -1.41 -5.80 -16.79
N ARG A 33 -1.63 -5.24 -17.98
CA ARG A 33 -2.93 -4.68 -18.37
C ARG A 33 -3.68 -5.66 -19.27
N PRO A 34 -4.70 -6.40 -18.78
CA PRO A 34 -5.43 -7.33 -19.63
C PRO A 34 -6.24 -6.59 -20.71
N SER A 35 -6.17 -7.04 -21.97
CA SER A 35 -7.02 -6.52 -23.06
C SER A 35 -8.50 -6.92 -22.90
N LYS A 36 -8.75 -8.04 -22.22
CA LYS A 36 -10.10 -8.57 -21.97
C LYS A 36 -10.46 -8.47 -20.51
N LEU A 37 -11.51 -7.71 -20.21
CA LEU A 37 -12.09 -7.63 -18.87
C LEU A 37 -12.91 -8.89 -18.56
N SER A 38 -12.81 -9.38 -17.32
CA SER A 38 -13.71 -10.44 -16.87
C SER A 38 -15.15 -9.91 -16.78
N LYS A 39 -16.16 -10.80 -16.85
CA LYS A 39 -17.58 -10.43 -16.73
C LYS A 39 -17.89 -9.57 -15.50
N ARG A 40 -17.18 -9.77 -14.38
CA ARG A 40 -17.33 -9.00 -13.13
C ARG A 40 -16.90 -7.54 -13.27
N PHE A 41 -15.97 -7.24 -14.17
CA PHE A 41 -15.37 -5.93 -14.37
C PHE A 41 -15.78 -5.32 -15.72
N LYS A 42 -16.91 -5.73 -16.29
CA LYS A 42 -17.38 -5.26 -17.60
C LYS A 42 -17.51 -3.74 -17.71
N ASP A 43 -17.74 -3.06 -16.58
CA ASP A 43 -17.95 -1.61 -16.51
C ASP A 43 -16.66 -0.83 -16.20
N TYR A 44 -15.50 -1.49 -16.14
CA TYR A 44 -14.21 -0.85 -15.87
C TYR A 44 -13.61 -0.27 -17.15
N ASP A 45 -12.87 0.82 -17.02
CA ASP A 45 -12.05 1.33 -18.13
C ASP A 45 -10.86 0.39 -18.35
N VAL A 46 -10.89 -0.34 -19.48
CA VAL A 46 -9.86 -1.30 -19.87
C VAL A 46 -8.47 -0.66 -19.94
N ASN A 47 -8.39 0.64 -20.28
CA ASN A 47 -7.13 1.37 -20.38
C ASN A 47 -6.52 1.68 -19.01
N LYS A 48 -7.33 1.65 -17.94
CA LYS A 48 -6.89 1.95 -16.57
C LYS A 48 -6.82 0.73 -15.66
N ASN A 49 -7.31 -0.41 -16.12
CA ASN A 49 -7.38 -1.64 -15.34
C ASN A 49 -6.08 -2.45 -15.49
N PHE A 50 -5.03 -2.08 -14.75
CA PHE A 50 -3.85 -2.94 -14.60
C PHE A 50 -4.02 -3.89 -13.40
N GLN A 51 -3.27 -4.98 -13.42
CA GLN A 51 -3.26 -5.99 -12.37
C GLN A 51 -1.86 -6.16 -11.83
N ILE A 52 -1.74 -6.19 -10.50
CA ILE A 52 -0.50 -6.48 -9.79
C ILE A 52 -0.42 -7.98 -9.53
N TYR A 53 0.73 -8.58 -9.81
CA TYR A 53 1.02 -9.97 -9.51
C TYR A 53 2.30 -10.09 -8.71
N ILE A 54 2.33 -11.11 -7.85
CA ILE A 54 3.52 -11.55 -7.14
C ILE A 54 3.82 -12.99 -7.54
N LYS A 55 5.09 -13.29 -7.77
CA LYS A 55 5.62 -14.63 -7.99
C LYS A 55 6.57 -14.99 -6.86
N GLU A 56 6.24 -16.03 -6.10
CA GLU A 56 7.02 -16.54 -4.97
C GLU A 56 7.43 -17.99 -5.30
N GLY A 57 8.68 -18.17 -5.73
CA GLY A 57 9.14 -19.45 -6.27
C GLY A 57 8.28 -19.91 -7.46
N LYS A 58 7.52 -21.00 -7.27
CA LYS A 58 6.62 -21.57 -8.29
C LYS A 58 5.19 -21.02 -8.24
N ARG A 59 4.83 -20.30 -7.19
CA ARG A 59 3.46 -19.80 -7.00
C ARG A 59 3.33 -18.39 -7.57
N GLU A 60 2.30 -18.17 -8.37
CA GLU A 60 1.96 -16.87 -8.95
C GLU A 60 0.54 -16.52 -8.52
N PHE A 61 0.33 -15.32 -7.98
CA PHE A 61 -1.00 -14.87 -7.55
C PHE A 61 -1.13 -13.34 -7.55
N LYS A 62 -2.37 -12.85 -7.44
CA LYS A 62 -2.67 -11.42 -7.27
C LYS A 62 -2.77 -11.08 -5.80
N PRO A 63 -1.83 -10.31 -5.23
CA PRO A 63 -1.97 -9.85 -3.85
C PRO A 63 -3.12 -8.84 -3.77
N ASN A 64 -3.70 -8.70 -2.58
CA ASN A 64 -4.62 -7.62 -2.25
C ASN A 64 -3.97 -6.70 -1.20
N HIS A 65 -4.65 -5.60 -0.85
CA HIS A 65 -4.14 -4.62 0.10
C HIS A 65 -3.82 -5.23 1.48
N LEU A 66 -4.59 -6.26 1.90
CA LEU A 66 -4.36 -6.98 3.17
C LEU A 66 -2.98 -7.64 3.24
N ARG A 67 -2.38 -8.04 2.11
CA ARG A 67 -1.03 -8.63 2.10
C ARG A 67 -0.01 -7.70 2.75
N VAL A 68 -0.05 -6.42 2.40
CA VAL A 68 0.86 -5.40 2.96
C VAL A 68 0.48 -5.09 4.41
N MET A 69 -0.81 -4.92 4.70
CA MET A 69 -1.30 -4.60 6.03
C MET A 69 -0.93 -5.68 7.06
N ILE A 70 -1.12 -6.95 6.73
CA ILE A 70 -0.77 -8.09 7.59
C ILE A 70 0.75 -8.19 7.76
N ASP A 71 1.53 -8.05 6.68
CA ASP A 71 3.01 -8.06 6.75
C ASP A 71 3.52 -7.01 7.75
N LEU A 72 2.97 -5.80 7.70
CA LEU A 72 3.37 -4.71 8.58
C LEU A 72 2.96 -4.94 10.04
N ASN A 73 1.76 -5.47 10.27
CA ASN A 73 1.34 -5.83 11.63
C ASN A 73 2.24 -6.93 12.23
N LEU A 74 2.60 -7.96 11.45
CA LEU A 74 3.52 -9.01 11.88
C LEU A 74 4.89 -8.45 12.26
N ARG A 75 5.42 -7.53 11.44
CA ARG A 75 6.70 -6.86 11.68
C ARG A 75 6.70 -6.10 13.01
N VAL A 76 5.70 -5.24 13.25
CA VAL A 76 5.58 -4.49 14.51
C VAL A 76 5.40 -5.42 15.70
N ARG A 77 4.64 -6.51 15.56
CA ARG A 77 4.49 -7.49 16.64
C ARG A 77 5.82 -8.17 16.99
N SER A 78 6.69 -8.40 16.01
CA SER A 78 8.02 -8.97 16.23
C SER A 78 9.04 -7.95 16.78
N ARG A 79 8.95 -6.68 16.34
CA ARG A 79 9.87 -5.59 16.68
C ARG A 79 9.09 -4.32 16.98
N LYS A 80 8.51 -4.26 18.19
CA LYS A 80 7.70 -3.12 18.64
C LYS A 80 8.52 -1.82 18.71
N ASP A 81 9.82 -1.96 18.96
CA ASP A 81 10.79 -0.87 18.99
C ASP A 81 10.91 -0.15 17.64
N LEU A 82 10.67 -0.83 16.51
CA LEU A 82 10.74 -0.26 15.16
C LEU A 82 9.40 0.31 14.65
N LYS A 83 8.39 0.43 15.51
CA LYS A 83 7.05 0.88 15.11
C LYS A 83 7.09 2.27 14.46
N LEU A 84 7.79 3.22 15.08
CA LEU A 84 7.84 4.60 14.59
C LEU A 84 8.60 4.68 13.27
N GLU A 85 9.70 3.94 13.13
CA GLU A 85 10.48 3.85 11.89
C GLU A 85 9.63 3.28 10.75
N LEU A 86 8.85 2.21 11.02
CA LEU A 86 7.92 1.66 10.04
C LEU A 86 6.86 2.68 9.61
N LEU A 87 6.27 3.43 10.56
CA LEU A 87 5.32 4.49 10.21
C LEU A 87 5.96 5.55 9.31
N LYS A 88 7.16 6.04 9.65
CA LYS A 88 7.88 7.03 8.85
C LYS A 88 8.18 6.53 7.44
N VAL A 89 8.60 5.28 7.31
CA VAL A 89 8.88 4.65 6.02
C VAL A 89 7.63 4.65 5.13
N PHE A 90 6.50 4.19 5.65
CA PHE A 90 5.29 4.06 4.84
C PHE A 90 4.56 5.40 4.64
N ASP A 91 4.69 6.36 5.54
CA ASP A 91 4.30 7.75 5.30
C ASP A 91 5.16 8.36 4.18
N GLY A 92 6.47 8.17 4.20
CA GLY A 92 7.36 8.62 3.11
C GLY A 92 6.96 8.05 1.75
N ILE A 93 6.62 6.76 1.66
CA ILE A 93 6.08 6.15 0.43
C ILE A 93 4.79 6.83 -0.01
N PHE A 94 3.86 7.07 0.93
CA PHE A 94 2.61 7.77 0.66
C PHE A 94 2.82 9.19 0.15
N TYR A 95 3.82 9.90 0.69
CA TYR A 95 4.23 11.23 0.26
C TYR A 95 5.06 11.25 -1.04
N GLY A 96 5.26 10.09 -1.68
CA GLY A 96 5.91 9.98 -2.99
C GLY A 96 7.43 9.83 -2.95
N GLU A 97 8.01 9.59 -1.77
CA GLU A 97 9.43 9.24 -1.67
C GLU A 97 9.74 7.90 -2.32
N ASN A 98 11.01 7.65 -2.66
CA ASN A 98 11.42 6.38 -3.26
C ASN A 98 11.41 5.27 -2.19
N PRO A 99 10.62 4.18 -2.36
CA PRO A 99 10.57 3.05 -1.43
C PRO A 99 11.96 2.50 -1.07
N GLU A 100 12.85 2.33 -2.06
CA GLU A 100 14.22 1.84 -1.85
C GLU A 100 15.11 2.77 -1.02
N LYS A 101 14.75 4.06 -0.93
CA LYS A 101 15.51 5.01 -0.10
C LYS A 101 14.99 5.01 1.32
N VAL A 102 13.67 5.08 1.49
CA VAL A 102 13.07 5.18 2.83
C VAL A 102 13.27 3.90 3.62
N ILE A 103 13.21 2.71 2.99
CA ILE A 103 13.40 1.44 3.70
C ILE A 103 14.82 1.24 4.24
N LYS A 104 15.83 2.00 3.79
CA LYS A 104 17.24 1.79 4.19
C LYS A 104 17.45 1.83 5.70
N THR A 105 16.63 2.59 6.42
CA THR A 105 16.67 2.70 7.88
C THR A 105 16.33 1.38 8.57
N ILE A 106 15.59 0.49 7.91
CA ILE A 106 15.09 -0.77 8.47
C ILE A 106 15.45 -1.99 7.59
N GLU A 107 16.22 -1.80 6.52
CA GLU A 107 16.50 -2.84 5.52
C GLU A 107 17.32 -4.01 6.08
N ASN A 108 18.22 -3.71 7.03
CA ASN A 108 19.08 -4.70 7.70
C ASN A 108 18.48 -5.24 9.00
N GLU A 109 17.30 -4.75 9.39
CA GLU A 109 16.66 -5.18 10.63
C GLU A 109 16.12 -6.60 10.47
N LYS A 110 16.36 -7.44 11.48
CA LYS A 110 15.80 -8.78 11.54
C LYS A 110 14.40 -8.70 12.15
N PHE A 111 13.41 -9.10 11.35
CA PHE A 111 12.03 -9.32 11.78
C PHE A 111 11.80 -10.82 11.87
N ASP A 112 11.30 -11.32 12.99
CA ASP A 112 11.05 -12.76 13.15
C ASP A 112 9.78 -13.21 12.40
N HIS A 113 8.83 -12.29 12.22
CA HIS A 113 7.57 -12.56 11.51
C HIS A 113 7.39 -11.56 10.37
N TYR A 114 7.32 -12.07 9.15
CA TYR A 114 7.02 -11.33 7.93
C TYR A 114 6.53 -12.29 6.84
N LEU A 115 5.83 -11.75 5.86
CA LEU A 115 5.34 -12.46 4.68
C LEU A 115 6.27 -12.25 3.47
N ASN A 116 6.79 -11.05 3.30
CA ASN A 116 7.68 -10.68 2.20
C ASN A 116 8.86 -9.86 2.73
N SER A 117 9.95 -9.73 1.96
CA SER A 117 11.00 -8.77 2.31
C SER A 117 10.45 -7.35 2.35
N ILE A 118 11.08 -6.47 3.13
CA ILE A 118 10.60 -5.09 3.28
C ILE A 118 10.58 -4.35 1.93
N LYS A 119 11.53 -4.66 1.04
CA LYS A 119 11.60 -4.13 -0.33
C LYS A 119 10.38 -4.51 -1.17
N ILE A 120 9.94 -5.77 -1.09
CA ILE A 120 8.73 -6.26 -1.77
C ILE A 120 7.49 -5.58 -1.18
N THR A 121 7.36 -5.53 0.15
CA THR A 121 6.23 -4.88 0.83
C THR A 121 6.12 -3.40 0.49
N ALA A 122 7.24 -2.67 0.51
CA ALA A 122 7.30 -1.25 0.16
C ALA A 122 6.95 -1.00 -1.31
N THR A 123 7.42 -1.87 -2.22
CA THR A 123 7.07 -1.79 -3.64
C THR A 123 5.57 -2.07 -3.88
N LEU A 124 5.01 -3.09 -3.24
CA LEU A 124 3.57 -3.38 -3.30
C LEU A 124 2.75 -2.20 -2.79
N SER A 125 3.19 -1.56 -1.70
CA SER A 125 2.50 -0.40 -1.16
C SER A 125 2.45 0.76 -2.15
N GLN A 126 3.57 1.10 -2.79
CA GLN A 126 3.58 2.11 -3.85
C GLN A 126 2.68 1.74 -5.04
N LEU A 127 2.65 0.46 -5.44
CA LEU A 127 1.76 -0.01 -6.50
C LEU A 127 0.27 0.09 -6.13
N PHE A 128 -0.10 -0.19 -4.89
CA PHE A 128 -1.49 -0.05 -4.43
C PHE A 128 -1.94 1.40 -4.32
N LEU A 129 -1.03 2.31 -3.97
CA LEU A 129 -1.29 3.76 -4.07
C LEU A 129 -1.58 4.16 -5.52
N ILE A 130 -0.77 3.69 -6.47
CA ILE A 130 -1.00 3.95 -7.90
C ILE A 130 -2.29 3.30 -8.38
N GLU A 131 -2.61 2.08 -7.97
CA GLU A 131 -3.87 1.40 -8.31
C GLU A 131 -5.08 2.23 -7.85
N GLN A 132 -5.04 2.73 -6.61
CA GLN A 132 -6.12 3.55 -6.08
C GLN A 132 -6.20 4.92 -6.76
N GLU A 133 -5.07 5.52 -7.13
CA GLU A 133 -5.06 6.80 -7.84
C GLU A 133 -5.53 6.65 -9.30
N TYR A 134 -5.02 5.65 -10.02
CA TYR A 134 -5.23 5.49 -11.45
C TYR A 134 -6.53 4.80 -11.81
N SER A 135 -6.91 3.74 -11.08
CA SER A 135 -8.01 2.84 -11.45
C SER A 135 -9.32 3.15 -10.72
N TYR A 136 -9.29 3.86 -9.57
CA TYR A 136 -10.51 4.19 -8.83
C TYR A 136 -11.31 5.29 -9.54
N ASN A 137 -12.51 4.96 -9.99
CA ASN A 137 -13.38 5.81 -10.81
C ASN A 137 -14.62 6.37 -10.06
N LYS A 138 -14.82 5.98 -8.80
CA LYS A 138 -15.94 6.45 -7.99
C LYS A 138 -15.56 7.68 -7.18
N GLU A 139 -16.56 8.39 -6.67
CA GLU A 139 -16.31 9.42 -5.67
C GLU A 139 -15.73 8.79 -4.40
N SER A 140 -14.67 9.38 -3.87
CA SER A 140 -14.04 8.99 -2.61
C SER A 140 -14.51 9.90 -1.48
N LYS A 141 -14.72 9.35 -0.28
CA LYS A 141 -14.91 10.13 0.96
C LYS A 141 -13.60 10.71 1.51
N PHE A 142 -12.48 10.33 0.91
CA PHE A 142 -11.14 10.77 1.24
C PHE A 142 -10.55 11.57 0.08
N GLU A 143 -9.88 12.66 0.40
CA GLU A 143 -9.09 13.44 -0.53
C GLU A 143 -7.70 13.73 0.09
N PRO A 144 -6.61 13.17 -0.48
CA PRO A 144 -6.57 12.32 -1.68
C PRO A 144 -7.25 10.95 -1.47
N LYS A 145 -7.67 10.30 -2.56
CA LYS A 145 -8.36 8.99 -2.50
C LYS A 145 -7.48 7.88 -1.93
N THR A 146 -6.17 7.95 -2.17
CA THR A 146 -5.14 7.07 -1.60
C THR A 146 -5.07 7.09 -0.06
N LEU A 147 -5.60 8.13 0.58
CA LEU A 147 -5.62 8.25 2.04
C LEU A 147 -6.45 7.14 2.73
N PHE A 148 -7.41 6.53 2.02
CA PHE A 148 -8.12 5.37 2.55
C PHE A 148 -7.17 4.18 2.78
N TYR A 149 -6.31 3.88 1.80
CA TYR A 149 -5.31 2.82 1.94
C TYR A 149 -4.26 3.21 2.99
N GLN A 150 -3.76 4.46 2.97
CA GLN A 150 -2.76 4.91 3.93
C GLN A 150 -3.28 4.89 5.38
N GLY A 151 -4.53 5.28 5.60
CA GLY A 151 -5.15 5.21 6.92
C GLY A 151 -5.16 3.77 7.48
N TRP A 152 -5.39 2.78 6.62
CA TRP A 152 -5.29 1.38 7.03
C TRP A 152 -3.85 0.93 7.27
N ILE A 153 -2.87 1.39 6.48
CA ILE A 153 -1.46 1.12 6.74
C ILE A 153 -1.05 1.62 8.13
N ARG A 154 -1.38 2.88 8.44
CA ARG A 154 -1.14 3.48 9.76
C ARG A 154 -1.85 2.68 10.87
N GLU A 155 -3.11 2.30 10.66
CA GLU A 155 -3.86 1.53 11.65
C GLU A 155 -3.26 0.13 11.88
N PHE A 156 -2.81 -0.59 10.86
CA PHE A 156 -2.22 -1.91 11.04
C PHE A 156 -0.85 -1.88 11.73
N ILE A 157 -0.13 -0.76 11.62
CA ILE A 157 1.16 -0.56 12.31
C ILE A 157 0.95 -0.10 13.76
N ASP A 158 0.00 0.81 14.03
CA ASP A 158 -0.14 1.44 15.36
C ASP A 158 -1.23 0.82 16.26
N SER A 159 -2.26 0.20 15.68
CA SER A 159 -3.46 -0.16 16.46
C SER A 159 -3.20 -1.23 17.53
N PRO A 160 -3.76 -1.06 18.74
CA PRO A 160 -3.75 -2.10 19.77
C PRO A 160 -4.77 -3.21 19.49
N LYS A 161 -5.61 -3.09 18.44
CA LYS A 161 -6.62 -4.09 18.10
C LYS A 161 -5.96 -5.39 17.61
N GLU A 162 -6.58 -6.51 17.95
CA GLU A 162 -6.22 -7.81 17.39
C GLU A 162 -6.29 -7.83 15.86
N ILE A 163 -5.37 -8.56 15.24
CA ILE A 163 -5.25 -8.63 13.77
C ILE A 163 -6.53 -9.15 13.11
N ASP A 164 -7.27 -10.06 13.77
CA ASP A 164 -8.53 -10.59 13.26
C ASP A 164 -9.60 -9.50 13.13
N ASN A 165 -9.68 -8.61 14.12
CA ASN A 165 -10.63 -7.48 14.11
C ASN A 165 -10.26 -6.46 13.03
N LEU A 166 -8.96 -6.23 12.80
CA LEU A 166 -8.47 -5.36 11.73
C LEU A 166 -8.81 -5.95 10.36
N CYS A 167 -8.47 -7.21 10.13
CA CYS A 167 -8.78 -7.93 8.89
C CYS A 167 -10.28 -7.96 8.59
N MET A 168 -11.11 -8.28 9.59
CA MET A 168 -12.57 -8.28 9.45
C MET A 168 -13.12 -6.89 9.09
N SER A 169 -12.53 -5.82 9.64
CA SER A 169 -12.95 -4.45 9.34
C SER A 169 -12.65 -4.06 7.89
N VAL A 170 -11.46 -4.40 7.39
CA VAL A 170 -11.07 -4.19 5.99
C VAL A 170 -11.97 -5.00 5.05
N CYS A 171 -12.16 -6.30 5.33
CA CYS A 171 -13.03 -7.18 4.53
C CYS A 171 -14.49 -6.73 4.51
N SER A 172 -14.95 -6.07 5.58
CA SER A 172 -16.29 -5.48 5.67
C SER A 172 -16.39 -4.08 5.06
N PHE A 173 -15.37 -3.64 4.31
CA PHE A 173 -15.29 -2.32 3.69
C PHE A 173 -15.49 -1.15 4.66
N ARG A 174 -15.11 -1.32 5.93
CA ARG A 174 -15.12 -0.21 6.88
C ARG A 174 -13.99 0.77 6.55
N PRO A 175 -14.17 2.07 6.79
CA PRO A 175 -13.07 3.02 6.72
C PRO A 175 -12.08 2.78 7.87
N PRO A 176 -10.80 3.17 7.70
CA PRO A 176 -9.87 3.21 8.81
C PRO A 176 -10.36 4.19 9.89
N THR A 177 -9.86 4.03 11.10
CA THR A 177 -10.19 4.88 12.23
C THR A 177 -9.81 6.33 11.92
N ALA A 178 -10.73 7.26 12.18
CA ALA A 178 -10.58 8.66 11.78
C ALA A 178 -9.30 9.31 12.30
N LYS A 179 -8.73 8.86 13.43
CA LYS A 179 -7.47 9.40 13.97
C LYS A 179 -6.30 9.32 12.98
N TYR A 180 -6.30 8.36 12.06
CA TYR A 180 -5.21 8.16 11.10
C TYR A 180 -5.37 8.94 9.80
N THR A 181 -6.52 9.60 9.59
CA THR A 181 -6.84 10.25 8.31
C THR A 181 -7.46 11.64 8.45
N ASN A 182 -8.06 11.98 9.60
CA ASN A 182 -8.93 13.15 9.72
C ASN A 182 -8.24 14.50 9.56
N LYS A 183 -6.96 14.63 9.95
CA LYS A 183 -6.21 15.87 9.76
C LYS A 183 -5.61 16.01 8.36
N GLU A 184 -5.51 14.92 7.61
CA GLU A 184 -4.96 14.93 6.25
C GLU A 184 -6.01 14.81 5.14
N ASN A 185 -7.24 14.44 5.49
CA ASN A 185 -8.35 14.35 4.55
C ASN A 185 -8.90 15.75 4.27
N LYS A 186 -8.72 16.29 3.05
CA LYS A 186 -9.24 17.61 2.65
C LYS A 186 -10.76 17.75 2.77
N LYS A 187 -11.49 16.63 2.77
CA LYS A 187 -12.95 16.59 2.98
C LYS A 187 -13.37 16.61 4.47
N SER A 188 -12.42 16.57 5.39
CA SER A 188 -12.66 16.56 6.83
C SER A 188 -12.71 17.98 7.41
N LYS A 189 -13.58 18.21 8.39
CA LYS A 189 -13.59 19.47 9.17
C LYS A 189 -12.34 19.65 10.04
N LYS A 190 -11.59 18.58 10.27
CA LYS A 190 -10.35 18.56 11.07
C LYS A 190 -9.09 18.69 10.21
N TYR A 191 -9.24 18.90 8.90
CA TYR A 191 -8.12 19.04 7.98
C TYR A 191 -7.17 20.15 8.43
N ASP A 192 -5.88 19.89 8.31
CA ASP A 192 -4.80 20.79 8.69
C ASP A 192 -3.67 20.67 7.65
N ASP A 193 -3.28 21.80 7.05
CA ASP A 193 -2.20 21.87 6.06
C ASP A 193 -0.80 21.82 6.71
N SER A 194 -0.70 22.01 8.03
CA SER A 194 0.56 22.12 8.78
C SER A 194 0.79 20.92 9.71
N LEU A 195 0.67 19.72 9.15
CA LEU A 195 0.86 18.48 9.91
C LEU A 195 2.32 18.27 10.30
N THR A 196 2.54 17.96 11.57
CA THR A 196 3.82 17.44 12.03
C THR A 196 3.99 15.97 11.61
N GLU A 197 5.25 15.51 11.55
CA GLU A 197 5.55 14.10 11.36
C GLU A 197 4.81 13.24 12.40
N LEU A 198 4.21 12.13 11.95
CA LEU A 198 3.46 11.18 12.79
C LEU A 198 2.37 11.82 13.68
N TRP A 199 1.72 12.90 13.22
CA TRP A 199 0.67 13.67 13.94
C TRP A 199 -0.50 12.84 14.54
N TYR A 200 -0.66 11.59 14.11
CA TYR A 200 -1.71 10.66 14.52
C TYR A 200 -1.28 9.68 15.63
N ILE A 201 -0.03 9.76 16.08
CA ILE A 201 0.47 9.03 17.24
C ILE A 201 0.23 9.88 18.49
N GLU A 202 -0.47 9.30 19.45
CA GLU A 202 -0.65 9.90 20.78
C GLU A 202 0.66 9.71 21.57
N GLU A 203 1.13 10.75 22.24
CA GLU A 203 2.25 10.67 23.20
C GLU A 203 1.89 9.81 24.41
#